data_AF-A0A2G5QZY2-F1
#
_entry.id   AF-A0A2G5QZY2-F1
#
_cell.length_a   1.000
_cell.length_b   1.000
_cell.length_c   1.000
_cell.angle_alpha   90.00
_cell.angle_beta   90.00
_cell.angle_gamma   90.00
#
_symmetry.space_group_name_H-M   'P 1'
#
loop_
_entity.id
_entity.type
_entity.pdbx_description
1 polymer ?
#
loop_
_entity_poly.entity_id
_entity_poly.type
_entity_poly.pdbx_seq_one_letter_code
_entity_poly.pdbx_strand_id
1 'polypeptide(L)'
;MSDIFKFDPEAKTVTFSGDEGLKVLFDLLLRAKFGDGYEKPLLVSPWLAALLKRLDRVVNDAELRFPEKVGQPIFDTDDLLAMGDAVIEEGHTVGWWSMSEAERREYLRGTIAAPHPLTDLEVEFIESDIDAALEQARRLVADADQPLALPGHG
;
A
#
# COMPACT_ATOMS: atom_id res chain seq x y z
N MET A 1 -37.08 1.98 4.92
CA MET A 1 -35.62 1.95 4.96
C MET A 1 -35.17 1.69 3.54
N SER A 2 -34.38 2.58 2.93
CA SER A 2 -33.73 2.25 1.66
C SER A 2 -32.62 1.25 1.96
N ASP A 3 -32.65 0.09 1.32
CA ASP A 3 -31.59 -0.90 1.47
C ASP A 3 -30.27 -0.31 0.96
N ILE A 4 -29.34 -0.07 1.87
CA ILE A 4 -28.00 0.52 1.63
C ILE A 4 -27.15 -0.41 0.75
N PHE A 5 -27.39 -1.72 0.85
CA PHE A 5 -26.83 -2.74 -0.03
C PHE A 5 -27.82 -3.88 -0.29
N LYS A 6 -27.61 -4.60 -1.39
CA LYS A 6 -28.33 -5.82 -1.76
C LYS A 6 -27.33 -6.93 -2.06
N PHE A 7 -27.51 -8.09 -1.44
CA PHE A 7 -26.76 -9.30 -1.77
C PHE A 7 -27.62 -10.21 -2.66
N ASP A 8 -27.09 -10.57 -3.82
CA ASP A 8 -27.63 -11.58 -4.72
C ASP A 8 -26.79 -12.87 -4.58
N PRO A 9 -27.31 -13.93 -3.95
CA PRO A 9 -26.57 -15.17 -3.73
C PRO A 9 -26.38 -15.99 -5.00
N GLU A 10 -27.27 -15.86 -5.99
CA GLU A 10 -27.17 -16.60 -7.25
C GLU A 10 -26.07 -16.00 -8.12
N ALA A 11 -26.04 -14.67 -8.23
CA ALA A 11 -24.99 -13.95 -8.94
C ALA A 11 -23.69 -13.81 -8.11
N LYS A 12 -23.74 -14.09 -6.81
CA LYS A 12 -22.65 -13.86 -5.83
C LYS A 12 -22.17 -12.41 -5.84
N THR A 13 -23.09 -11.46 -5.92
CA THR A 13 -22.78 -10.03 -5.98
C THR A 13 -23.37 -9.29 -4.81
N VAL A 14 -22.63 -8.31 -4.30
CA VAL A 14 -23.15 -7.29 -3.38
C VAL A 14 -23.19 -5.98 -4.15
N THR A 15 -24.36 -5.33 -4.17
CA THR A 15 -24.55 -4.01 -4.77
C THR A 15 -24.76 -2.98 -3.68
N PHE A 16 -23.93 -1.94 -3.65
CA PHE A 16 -24.12 -0.77 -2.80
C PHE A 16 -24.82 0.32 -3.61
N SER A 17 -25.81 1.00 -3.01
CA SER A 17 -26.64 1.96 -3.75
C SER A 17 -26.91 3.22 -2.94
N GLY A 18 -26.99 4.35 -3.65
CA GLY A 18 -27.14 5.67 -3.05
C GLY A 18 -25.89 6.14 -2.29
N ASP A 19 -25.93 7.39 -1.83
CA ASP A 19 -24.78 8.03 -1.18
C ASP A 19 -24.32 7.25 0.05
N GLU A 20 -25.25 6.84 0.92
CA GLU A 20 -24.94 6.04 2.11
C GLU A 20 -24.35 4.66 1.78
N GLY A 21 -24.82 4.01 0.71
CA GLY A 21 -24.24 2.75 0.25
C GLY A 21 -22.79 2.92 -0.21
N LEU A 22 -22.51 3.98 -0.95
CA LEU A 22 -21.15 4.28 -1.41
C LEU A 22 -20.23 4.68 -0.26
N LYS A 23 -20.73 5.42 0.75
CA LYS A 23 -19.98 5.74 1.98
C LYS A 23 -19.57 4.47 2.73
N VAL A 24 -20.50 3.55 2.93
CA VAL A 24 -20.21 2.25 3.59
C VAL A 24 -19.19 1.44 2.80
N LEU A 25 -19.33 1.35 1.47
CA LEU A 25 -18.35 0.67 0.63
C LEU A 25 -16.96 1.32 0.74
N PHE A 26 -16.91 2.65 0.71
CA PHE A 26 -15.65 3.38 0.78
C PHE A 26 -14.93 3.18 2.12
N ASP A 27 -15.63 3.33 3.24
CA ASP A 27 -15.10 3.09 4.59
C ASP A 27 -14.60 1.64 4.77
N LEU A 28 -15.39 0.65 4.29
CA LEU A 28 -15.00 -0.75 4.34
C LEU A 28 -13.69 -1.01 3.58
N LEU A 29 -13.56 -0.47 2.38
CA LEU A 29 -12.37 -0.67 1.55
C LEU A 29 -11.14 0.07 2.10
N LEU A 30 -11.32 1.27 2.66
CA LEU A 30 -10.24 1.99 3.34
C LEU A 30 -9.71 1.20 4.54
N ARG A 31 -10.60 0.69 5.39
CA ARG A 31 -10.21 -0.14 6.54
C ARG A 31 -9.61 -1.48 6.13
N ALA A 32 -10.09 -2.07 5.05
CA ALA A 32 -9.48 -3.30 4.54
C ALA A 32 -8.03 -3.06 4.05
N LYS A 33 -7.76 -1.89 3.46
CA LYS A 33 -6.45 -1.57 2.90
C LYS A 33 -5.46 -1.00 3.92
N PHE A 34 -5.93 -0.14 4.82
CA PHE A 34 -5.13 0.65 5.76
C PHE A 34 -5.48 0.38 7.23
N GLY A 35 -6.27 -0.65 7.51
CA GLY A 35 -6.59 -1.06 8.88
C GLY A 35 -5.45 -1.83 9.54
N ASP A 36 -5.70 -2.27 10.77
CA ASP A 36 -4.70 -2.94 11.61
C ASP A 36 -4.06 -4.13 10.90
N GLY A 37 -2.76 -4.04 10.65
CA GLY A 37 -1.93 -5.14 10.16
C GLY A 37 -1.54 -5.09 8.68
N TYR A 38 -1.99 -4.12 7.90
CA TYR A 38 -1.62 -3.92 6.48
C TYR A 38 -1.55 -5.21 5.64
N GLU A 39 -2.66 -5.56 5.00
CA GLU A 39 -2.69 -6.67 4.06
C GLU A 39 -1.93 -6.30 2.78
N LYS A 40 -0.68 -6.76 2.66
CA LYS A 40 0.24 -6.43 1.54
C LYS A 40 -0.40 -6.61 0.16
N PRO A 41 -1.16 -7.71 -0.13
CA PRO A 41 -1.83 -7.86 -1.42
C PRO A 41 -2.87 -6.76 -1.72
N LEU A 42 -3.50 -6.18 -0.69
CA LEU A 42 -4.44 -5.08 -0.84
C LEU A 42 -3.73 -3.73 -1.01
N LEU A 43 -2.61 -3.52 -0.32
CA LEU A 43 -1.77 -2.34 -0.51
C LEU A 43 -1.29 -2.19 -1.95
N VAL A 44 -0.77 -3.27 -2.53
CA VAL A 44 -0.14 -3.27 -3.87
C VAL A 44 -1.15 -3.38 -5.02
N SER A 45 -2.45 -3.52 -4.71
CA SER A 45 -3.51 -3.78 -5.68
C SER A 45 -3.87 -2.53 -6.51
N PRO A 46 -3.58 -2.50 -7.83
CA PRO A 46 -3.90 -1.34 -8.67
C PRO A 46 -5.40 -1.16 -8.90
N TRP A 47 -6.16 -2.26 -8.93
CA TRP A 47 -7.60 -2.20 -9.15
C TRP A 47 -8.32 -1.63 -7.92
N LEU A 48 -7.87 -1.99 -6.70
CA LEU A 48 -8.42 -1.47 -5.46
C LEU A 48 -8.10 0.02 -5.33
N ALA A 49 -6.86 0.41 -5.60
CA ALA A 49 -6.45 1.82 -5.65
C ALA A 49 -7.31 2.63 -6.64
N ALA A 50 -7.56 2.10 -7.83
CA ALA A 50 -8.40 2.75 -8.83
C ALA A 50 -9.87 2.88 -8.37
N LEU A 51 -10.42 1.86 -7.70
CA LEU A 51 -11.76 1.90 -7.13
C LEU A 51 -11.87 2.92 -6.00
N LEU A 52 -10.92 2.92 -5.05
CA LEU A 52 -10.87 3.89 -3.95
C LEU A 52 -10.77 5.33 -4.47
N LYS A 53 -9.93 5.60 -5.47
CA LYS A 53 -9.85 6.93 -6.12
C LYS A 53 -11.17 7.36 -6.77
N ARG A 54 -11.93 6.42 -7.34
CA ARG A 54 -13.25 6.72 -7.93
C ARG A 54 -14.29 7.00 -6.85
N LEU A 55 -14.32 6.17 -5.82
CA LEU A 55 -15.23 6.31 -4.68
C LEU A 55 -14.96 7.62 -3.95
N ASP A 56 -13.69 7.96 -3.69
CA ASP A 56 -13.29 9.19 -3.02
C ASP A 56 -13.84 10.45 -3.72
N ARG A 57 -13.77 10.49 -5.07
CA ARG A 57 -14.32 11.59 -5.88
C ARG A 57 -15.83 11.70 -5.81
N VAL A 58 -16.54 10.56 -5.71
CA VAL A 58 -18.01 10.51 -5.72
C VAL A 58 -18.57 10.78 -4.34
N VAL A 59 -18.00 10.14 -3.32
CA VAL A 59 -18.42 10.27 -1.92
C VAL A 59 -18.11 11.67 -1.40
N ASN A 60 -16.92 12.20 -1.72
CA ASN A 60 -16.47 13.55 -1.36
C ASN A 60 -16.80 13.93 0.10
N ASP A 61 -16.58 13.00 1.01
CA ASP A 61 -16.86 13.14 2.44
C ASP A 61 -15.53 13.12 3.19
N ALA A 62 -15.13 14.28 3.72
CA ALA A 62 -13.86 14.45 4.40
C ALA A 62 -13.80 13.68 5.73
N GLU A 63 -14.93 13.36 6.35
CA GLU A 63 -14.98 12.62 7.61
C GLU A 63 -14.61 11.14 7.43
N LEU A 64 -14.77 10.61 6.22
CA LEU A 64 -14.42 9.22 5.89
C LEU A 64 -12.96 9.04 5.48
N ARG A 65 -12.26 10.13 5.18
CA ARG A 65 -10.81 10.08 4.95
C ARG A 65 -10.10 9.96 6.30
N PHE A 66 -8.94 9.31 6.33
CA PHE A 66 -8.05 9.41 7.48
C PHE A 66 -7.90 10.90 7.86
N PRO A 67 -8.08 11.27 9.14
CA PRO A 67 -8.21 12.65 9.53
C PRO A 67 -6.92 13.40 9.21
N GLU A 68 -6.94 14.21 8.15
CA GLU A 68 -5.91 15.19 7.84
C GLU A 68 -5.93 16.26 8.93
N LYS A 69 -5.13 16.08 9.98
CA LYS A 69 -4.90 17.11 10.99
C LYS A 69 -3.84 18.06 10.46
N VAL A 70 -4.13 19.36 10.50
CA VAL A 70 -3.18 20.40 10.06
C VAL A 70 -1.84 20.21 10.77
N GLY A 71 -0.80 19.92 9.98
CA GLY A 71 0.57 19.72 10.48
C GLY A 71 0.89 18.31 11.00
N GLN A 72 -0.01 17.33 10.83
CA GLN A 72 0.29 15.91 11.07
C GLN A 72 0.21 15.13 9.76
N PRO A 73 1.18 14.25 9.47
CA PRO A 73 1.09 13.38 8.32
C PRO A 73 -0.08 12.40 8.49
N ILE A 74 -0.66 11.97 7.36
CA ILE A 74 -1.73 10.97 7.35
C ILE A 74 -1.19 9.62 7.81
N PHE A 75 0.02 9.31 7.37
CA PHE A 75 0.75 8.09 7.67
C PHE A 75 1.86 8.39 8.66
N ASP A 76 1.95 7.60 9.72
CA ASP A 76 3.10 7.67 10.62
C ASP A 76 4.28 6.85 10.08
N THR A 77 5.39 6.82 10.83
CA THR A 77 6.59 6.09 10.40
C THR A 77 6.33 4.60 10.22
N ASP A 78 5.51 3.98 11.08
CA ASP A 78 5.24 2.55 11.03
C ASP A 78 4.40 2.22 9.78
N ASP A 79 3.46 3.10 9.42
CA ASP A 79 2.71 3.02 8.17
C ASP A 79 3.65 3.05 6.94
N LEU A 80 4.60 4.00 6.90
CA LEU A 80 5.53 4.13 5.78
C LEU A 80 6.47 2.92 5.66
N LEU A 81 6.93 2.37 6.78
CA LEU A 81 7.72 1.14 6.80
C LEU A 81 6.90 -0.05 6.28
N ALA A 82 5.65 -0.20 6.71
CA ALA A 82 4.76 -1.26 6.22
C ALA A 82 4.51 -1.16 4.70
N MET A 83 4.42 0.06 4.17
CA MET A 83 4.35 0.31 2.72
C MET A 83 5.63 -0.11 2.00
N GLY A 84 6.81 0.19 2.56
CA GLY A 84 8.11 -0.26 2.05
C GLY A 84 8.21 -1.78 2.00
N ASP A 85 7.87 -2.45 3.11
CA ASP A 85 7.83 -3.91 3.22
C ASP A 85 6.93 -4.56 2.17
N ALA A 86 5.74 -3.99 1.94
CA ALA A 86 4.82 -4.49 0.92
C ALA A 86 5.45 -4.44 -0.48
N VAL A 87 6.19 -3.37 -0.80
CA VAL A 87 6.89 -3.22 -2.08
C VAL A 87 8.09 -4.17 -2.19
N ILE A 88 8.83 -4.40 -1.11
CA ILE A 88 9.95 -5.35 -1.09
C ILE A 88 9.45 -6.77 -1.39
N GLU A 89 8.39 -7.20 -0.70
CA GLU A 89 7.88 -8.57 -0.81
C GLU A 89 7.15 -8.82 -2.13
N GLU A 90 6.34 -7.87 -2.60
CA GLU A 90 5.56 -8.02 -3.83
C GLU A 90 6.25 -7.39 -5.06
N GLY A 91 7.47 -6.87 -4.90
CA GLY A 91 8.17 -6.09 -5.93
C GLY A 91 8.36 -6.85 -7.24
N HIS A 92 8.52 -8.18 -7.17
CA HIS A 92 8.56 -9.03 -8.36
C HIS A 92 7.18 -9.12 -9.04
N THR A 93 6.11 -9.33 -8.26
CA THR A 93 4.73 -9.43 -8.75
C THR A 93 4.31 -8.16 -9.48
N VAL A 94 4.69 -7.00 -8.96
CA VAL A 94 4.27 -5.69 -9.48
C VAL A 94 5.27 -5.07 -10.46
N GLY A 95 6.40 -5.75 -10.73
CA GLY A 95 7.43 -5.27 -11.65
C GLY A 95 8.23 -4.07 -11.14
N TRP A 96 8.23 -3.81 -9.83
CA TRP A 96 8.87 -2.67 -9.19
C TRP A 96 10.35 -2.52 -9.57
N TRP A 97 11.07 -3.65 -9.66
CA TRP A 97 12.50 -3.69 -9.96
C TRP A 97 12.85 -3.17 -11.36
N SER A 98 11.89 -3.20 -12.29
CA SER A 98 12.06 -2.72 -13.66
C SER A 98 11.52 -1.30 -13.88
N MET A 99 10.82 -0.73 -12.90
CA MET A 99 10.32 0.64 -12.97
C MET A 99 11.47 1.65 -12.89
N SER A 100 11.35 2.72 -13.67
CA SER A 100 12.13 3.95 -13.49
C SER A 100 11.76 4.64 -12.18
N GLU A 101 12.60 5.58 -11.72
CA GLU A 101 12.33 6.38 -10.52
C GLU A 101 10.97 7.10 -10.60
N ALA A 102 10.67 7.73 -11.73
CA ALA A 102 9.38 8.41 -11.92
C ALA A 102 8.18 7.44 -11.82
N GLU A 103 8.31 6.23 -12.37
CA GLU A 103 7.26 5.20 -12.27
C GLU A 103 7.09 4.67 -10.86
N ARG A 104 8.19 4.47 -10.10
CA ARG A 104 8.14 4.06 -8.69
C ARG A 104 7.41 5.10 -7.84
N ARG A 105 7.76 6.37 -8.04
CA ARG A 105 7.13 7.50 -7.35
C ARG A 105 5.65 7.63 -7.66
N GLU A 106 5.25 7.42 -8.91
CA GLU A 106 3.84 7.37 -9.30
C GLU A 106 3.16 6.13 -8.73
N TYR A 107 3.85 4.99 -8.63
CA TYR A 107 3.30 3.77 -8.06
C TYR A 107 3.03 3.92 -6.55
N LEU A 108 3.96 4.51 -5.79
CA LEU A 108 3.79 4.78 -4.36
C LEU A 108 2.59 5.70 -4.10
N ARG A 109 2.51 6.84 -4.80
CA ARG A 109 1.38 7.78 -4.67
C ARG A 109 0.08 7.22 -5.24
N GLY A 110 0.20 6.51 -6.36
CA GLY A 110 -0.92 6.16 -7.22
C GLY A 110 -1.58 4.83 -6.89
N THR A 111 -0.84 3.93 -6.25
CA THR A 111 -1.29 2.59 -5.89
C THR A 111 -1.20 2.37 -4.39
N ILE A 112 -0.01 2.49 -3.80
CA ILE A 112 0.22 2.12 -2.39
C ILE A 112 -0.61 3.00 -1.45
N ALA A 113 -0.39 4.31 -1.46
CA ALA A 113 -1.07 5.24 -0.57
C ALA A 113 -2.49 5.62 -1.02
N ALA A 114 -2.89 5.26 -2.24
CA ALA A 114 -4.17 5.65 -2.79
C ALA A 114 -5.36 5.22 -1.88
N PRO A 115 -6.32 6.12 -1.62
CA PRO A 115 -6.53 7.40 -2.29
C PRO A 115 -5.80 8.60 -1.63
N HIS A 116 -5.09 8.38 -0.53
CA HIS A 116 -4.42 9.42 0.23
C HIS A 116 -3.17 9.94 -0.49
N PRO A 117 -2.86 11.24 -0.36
CA PRO A 117 -1.62 11.79 -0.87
C PRO A 117 -0.41 11.28 -0.07
N LEU A 118 0.74 11.16 -0.73
CA LEU A 118 2.04 11.16 -0.08
C LEU A 118 2.77 12.45 -0.46
N THR A 119 3.43 13.05 0.53
CA THR A 119 4.41 14.10 0.34
C THR A 119 5.69 13.56 -0.29
N ASP A 120 6.51 14.45 -0.82
CA ASP A 120 7.82 14.06 -1.39
C ASP A 120 8.73 13.45 -0.33
N LEU A 121 8.69 13.96 0.91
CA LEU A 121 9.47 13.43 2.03
C LEU A 121 9.06 12.00 2.43
N GLU A 122 7.76 11.71 2.44
CA GLU A 122 7.26 10.35 2.74
C GLU A 122 7.64 9.37 1.62
N VAL A 123 7.60 9.81 0.37
CA VAL A 123 8.04 8.99 -0.77
C VAL A 123 9.53 8.71 -0.70
N GLU A 124 10.35 9.74 -0.45
CA GLU A 124 11.80 9.60 -0.28
C GLU A 124 12.14 8.69 0.91
N PHE A 125 11.36 8.76 2.00
CA PHE A 125 11.50 7.86 3.14
C PHE A 125 11.29 6.40 2.73
N ILE A 126 10.18 6.09 2.05
CA ILE A 126 9.88 4.73 1.59
C ILE A 126 10.96 4.24 0.60
N GLU A 127 11.37 5.06 -0.36
CA GLU A 127 12.42 4.71 -1.32
C GLU A 127 13.75 4.38 -0.61
N SER A 128 14.13 5.21 0.37
CA SER A 128 15.37 5.02 1.14
C SER A 128 15.34 3.75 1.98
N ASP A 129 14.20 3.43 2.57
CA ASP A 129 14.00 2.21 3.36
C ASP A 129 14.11 0.95 2.48
N ILE A 130 13.45 0.94 1.32
CA ILE A 130 13.56 -0.14 0.34
C ILE A 130 15.02 -0.35 -0.10
N ASP A 131 15.73 0.73 -0.43
CA ASP A 131 17.13 0.64 -0.85
C ASP A 131 18.04 0.12 0.28
N ALA A 132 17.81 0.54 1.52
CA ALA A 132 18.55 0.05 2.69
C ALA A 132 18.34 -1.45 2.92
N ALA A 133 17.09 -1.93 2.82
CA ALA A 133 16.76 -3.33 2.95
C ALA A 133 17.42 -4.19 1.85
N LEU A 134 17.44 -3.70 0.60
CA LEU A 134 18.11 -4.38 -0.51
C LEU A 134 19.63 -4.45 -0.34
N GLU A 135 20.24 -3.36 0.12
CA GLU A 135 21.66 -3.32 0.39
C GLU A 135 22.03 -4.30 1.51
N GLN A 136 21.22 -4.39 2.56
CA GLN A 136 21.39 -5.38 3.62
C GLN A 136 21.27 -6.82 3.07
N ALA A 137 20.27 -7.10 2.23
CA ALA A 137 20.10 -8.40 1.60
C ALA A 137 21.30 -8.78 0.71
N ARG A 138 21.83 -7.82 -0.06
CA ARG A 138 23.04 -8.04 -0.89
C ARG A 138 24.26 -8.38 -0.06
N ARG A 139 24.48 -7.69 1.06
CA ARG A 139 25.59 -7.99 1.98
C ARG A 139 25.46 -9.38 2.57
N LEU A 140 24.25 -9.77 2.99
CA LEU A 140 23.98 -11.10 3.53
C LEU A 140 24.32 -12.21 2.51
N VAL A 141 23.93 -12.01 1.24
CA VAL A 141 24.27 -12.95 0.15
C VAL A 141 25.79 -13.00 -0.07
N ALA A 142 26.47 -11.85 -0.10
CA ALA A 142 27.91 -11.79 -0.29
C ALA A 142 28.69 -12.45 0.86
N ASP A 143 28.23 -12.30 2.10
CA ASP A 143 28.83 -12.96 3.27
C ASP A 143 28.58 -14.47 3.26
N ALA A 144 27.41 -14.92 2.79
CA ALA A 144 27.10 -16.34 2.63
C ALA A 144 27.90 -17.02 1.51
N ASP A 145 28.23 -16.28 0.46
CA ASP A 145 29.04 -16.74 -0.68
C ASP A 145 30.56 -16.76 -0.38
N GLN A 146 31.01 -16.24 0.77
CA GLN A 146 32.41 -16.39 1.17
C GLN A 146 32.70 -17.84 1.55
N PRO A 147 33.73 -18.49 0.96
CA PRO A 147 34.11 -19.84 1.34
C PRO A 147 34.51 -19.85 2.83
N LEU A 148 33.86 -20.72 3.62
CA LEU A 148 34.26 -21.03 4.98
C LEU A 148 35.76 -21.32 5.00
N ALA A 149 36.53 -20.49 5.70
CA ALA A 149 37.97 -20.68 5.83
C ALA A 149 38.22 -22.11 6.35
N LEU A 150 38.84 -22.94 5.52
CA LEU A 150 39.24 -24.28 5.93
C LEU A 150 40.21 -24.11 7.11
N PRO A 151 39.99 -24.79 8.25
CA PRO A 151 40.92 -24.72 9.37
C PRO A 151 42.29 -25.21 8.89
N GLY A 152 43.28 -24.33 8.94
CA GLY A 152 44.66 -24.69 8.64
C GLY A 152 45.12 -25.72 9.66
N HIS A 153 45.31 -26.98 9.23
CA HIS A 153 46.06 -27.95 10.01
C HIS A 153 47.54 -27.59 9.92
N GLY A 154 48.09 -27.15 11.05
CA GLY A 154 49.53 -27.00 11.27
C GLY A 154 50.25 -28.33 11.47
#